data_AF-A0A1V0PX89-F1
#
_entry.id   AF-A0A1V0PX89-F1
#
_cell.length_a   1.000
_cell.length_b   1.000
_cell.length_c   1.000
_cell.angle_alpha   90.00
_cell.angle_beta   90.00
_cell.angle_gamma   90.00
#
_symmetry.space_group_name_H-M   'P 1'
#
loop_
_entity.id
_entity.type
_entity.pdbx_description
1 polymer ?
#
loop_
_entity_poly.entity_id
_entity_poly.type
_entity_poly.pdbx_seq_one_letter_code
_entity_poly.pdbx_strand_id
1 'polypeptide(L)'
;MTDLFAPRITDSSIDSRARYFRECAAMLDYFMTRGVSVTDEALAEIKLKAGILDFGIERRAEIPMAELIDLHATLARALSPALPSTIELLAWDERNSFLNWMAPVPAIRTLIFFTAFFLAVSMAALGIDGVAENYHMAFLDPTNTTRVPVALFFASLAALGACFSVLYDARKYVVEGTYDPRVGSNYIIRVVLGIVSGMILTQLLFDNATTPSDGTTATVNGIGKPLAALLGGFASQFVYEGLKRLVDALSTIFDASAEKQMDLREKEVRAEAEEKATLDRLARATRTMNVVAGLQTTTSESERSEALKELVQISAGGPLDKISTTTSRIFTPAHDALTKARGVLSAGSLLLEVLPGADAARLRTRLDQITNRVDDINHVVSAGAQGDLTGMATELLGELTRDDPARQELLNMVLSLSGPARLAGLAGGPAGIALAVISGTYTVGSAAYDRWKTRILDAPYAPDLLPPGFPDDAAAKHALDALPDIAEALGPDVMDDPAAMADLAMLAAQQRDDDLFAQYGSRFANDRAIFDAAVGRLRLQLVGDALASQVPPSVLNDAGATDTAAFFNAIDMARSDPEAEPNLEKLFLLAARARDEGDEMAIRELKQLLAEIGEEQTP
;
A
#
# COMPACT_ATOMS: atom_id res chain seq x y z
N MET A 1 31.10 15.48 -15.01
CA MET A 1 31.00 16.16 -13.70
C MET A 1 29.65 16.87 -13.62
N THR A 2 28.57 16.08 -13.69
CA THR A 2 27.16 16.45 -13.44
C THR A 2 26.32 15.19 -13.74
N ASP A 3 26.57 14.11 -13.01
CA ASP A 3 25.55 13.07 -12.81
C ASP A 3 24.73 13.51 -11.58
N LEU A 4 24.01 14.62 -11.76
CA LEU A 4 22.90 14.98 -10.87
C LEU A 4 21.80 13.98 -11.20
N PHE A 5 21.74 12.90 -10.43
CA PHE A 5 20.56 12.22 -9.91
C PHE A 5 21.09 10.89 -9.37
N ALA A 6 20.86 10.64 -8.08
CA ALA A 6 21.25 9.42 -7.38
C ALA A 6 21.01 8.18 -8.27
N PRO A 7 21.91 7.17 -8.27
CA PRO A 7 21.59 5.90 -8.90
C PRO A 7 20.26 5.45 -8.32
N ARG A 8 19.26 5.37 -9.19
CA ARG A 8 17.89 5.04 -8.86
C ARG A 8 17.89 3.77 -8.02
N ILE A 9 17.27 3.82 -6.84
CA ILE A 9 16.93 2.67 -6.00
C ILE A 9 15.91 1.73 -6.73
N THR A 10 15.56 2.03 -7.99
CA THR A 10 14.67 1.27 -8.87
C THR A 10 15.39 0.61 -10.05
N ASP A 11 16.71 0.47 -10.03
CA ASP A 11 17.38 -0.43 -10.98
C ASP A 11 17.07 -1.88 -10.58
N SER A 12 16.19 -2.54 -11.33
CA SER A 12 15.76 -3.94 -11.15
C SER A 12 16.90 -4.95 -11.32
N SER A 13 18.13 -4.49 -11.50
CA SER A 13 19.36 -5.26 -11.59
C SER A 13 20.17 -5.32 -10.28
N ILE A 14 19.73 -4.63 -9.21
CA ILE A 14 20.43 -4.70 -7.92
C ILE A 14 20.03 -5.99 -7.18
N ASP A 15 20.95 -6.95 -7.19
CA ASP A 15 20.99 -8.15 -6.34
C ASP A 15 20.45 -7.86 -4.92
N SER A 16 19.30 -8.44 -4.56
CA SER A 16 18.62 -8.23 -3.28
C SER A 16 19.55 -8.43 -2.09
N ARG A 17 20.52 -9.34 -2.21
CA ARG A 17 21.55 -9.60 -1.20
C ARG A 17 22.46 -8.40 -0.97
N ALA A 18 22.82 -7.70 -2.03
CA ALA A 18 23.64 -6.49 -1.96
C ALA A 18 22.91 -5.33 -1.26
N ARG A 19 21.57 -5.31 -1.31
CA ARG A 19 20.76 -4.33 -0.60
C ARG A 19 20.75 -4.62 0.91
N TYR A 20 20.36 -5.83 1.33
CA TYR A 20 20.34 -6.20 2.75
C TYR A 20 21.73 -6.07 3.42
N PHE A 21 22.81 -6.38 2.70
CA PHE A 21 24.17 -6.22 3.23
C PHE A 21 24.49 -4.76 3.54
N ARG A 22 24.11 -3.84 2.64
CA ARG A 22 24.34 -2.40 2.83
C ARG A 22 23.50 -1.83 3.95
N GLU A 23 22.23 -2.22 4.03
CA GLU A 23 21.32 -1.84 5.12
C GLU A 23 21.87 -2.31 6.48
N CYS A 24 22.28 -3.58 6.61
CA CYS A 24 22.87 -4.11 7.85
C CYS A 24 24.19 -3.42 8.23
N ALA A 25 25.07 -3.15 7.27
CA ALA A 25 26.33 -2.46 7.53
C ALA A 25 26.11 -1.02 8.01
N ALA A 26 25.17 -0.29 7.40
CA ALA A 26 24.81 1.07 7.81
C ALA A 26 24.16 1.08 9.22
N MET A 27 23.28 0.13 9.49
CA MET A 27 22.65 -0.03 10.81
C MET A 27 23.66 -0.35 11.91
N LEU A 28 24.63 -1.21 11.64
CA LEU A 28 25.69 -1.53 12.60
C LEU A 28 26.60 -0.33 12.86
N ASP A 29 27.00 0.40 11.82
CA ASP A 29 27.82 1.61 11.94
C ASP A 29 27.10 2.67 12.79
N TYR A 30 25.82 2.90 12.50
CA TYR A 30 24.95 3.81 13.25
C TYR A 30 24.76 3.40 14.71
N PHE A 31 24.57 2.10 14.96
CA PHE A 31 24.47 1.52 16.29
C PHE A 31 25.75 1.78 17.11
N MET A 32 26.92 1.61 16.50
CA MET A 32 28.22 1.81 17.14
C MET A 32 28.55 3.30 17.39
N THR A 33 28.08 4.21 16.55
CA THR A 33 28.35 5.66 16.68
C THR A 33 27.38 6.39 17.59
N ARG A 34 26.07 6.09 17.55
CA ARG A 34 25.06 6.80 18.34
C ARG A 34 24.78 6.20 19.72
N GLY A 35 25.27 5.00 20.03
CA GLY A 35 25.21 4.42 21.37
C GLY A 35 23.77 4.33 21.90
N VAL A 36 22.87 3.73 21.12
CA VAL A 36 21.48 3.49 21.55
C VAL A 36 21.52 2.60 22.81
N SER A 37 20.75 2.98 23.84
CA SER A 37 20.69 2.25 25.12
C SER A 37 19.98 0.91 24.94
N VAL A 38 20.72 -0.08 24.49
CA VAL A 38 20.26 -1.46 24.29
C VAL A 38 20.71 -2.31 25.47
N THR A 39 19.90 -3.32 25.83
CA THR A 39 20.22 -4.28 26.90
C THR A 39 21.53 -5.02 26.58
N ASP A 40 22.35 -5.31 27.61
CA ASP A 40 23.66 -5.96 27.45
C ASP A 40 23.59 -7.31 26.69
N GLU A 41 22.45 -8.01 26.79
CA GLU A 41 22.17 -9.27 26.07
C GLU A 41 22.02 -9.05 24.55
N ALA A 42 21.27 -8.04 24.13
CA ALA A 42 21.10 -7.72 22.71
C ALA A 42 22.40 -7.15 22.09
N LEU A 43 23.22 -6.44 22.88
CA LEU A 43 24.56 -6.02 22.46
C LEU A 43 25.49 -7.20 22.18
N ALA A 44 25.42 -8.26 23.00
CA ALA A 44 26.21 -9.48 22.81
C ALA A 44 25.76 -10.26 21.57
N GLU A 45 24.45 -10.38 21.35
CA GLU A 45 23.88 -11.04 20.17
C GLU A 45 24.23 -10.30 18.87
N ILE A 46 24.12 -8.97 18.86
CA ILE A 46 24.48 -8.13 17.70
C ILE A 46 25.96 -8.27 17.38
N LYS A 47 26.87 -8.23 18.37
CA LYS A 47 28.32 -8.40 18.14
C LYS A 47 28.68 -9.79 17.61
N LEU A 48 27.98 -10.83 18.07
CA LEU A 48 28.17 -12.20 17.59
C LEU A 48 27.78 -12.32 16.11
N LYS A 49 26.61 -11.77 15.73
CA LYS A 49 26.07 -11.85 14.37
C LYS A 49 26.72 -10.82 13.42
N ALA A 50 27.25 -9.71 13.94
CA ALA A 50 27.94 -8.68 13.15
C ALA A 50 29.22 -9.18 12.47
N GLY A 51 29.83 -10.27 12.94
CA GLY A 51 30.98 -10.90 12.27
C GLY A 51 30.69 -11.36 10.83
N ILE A 52 29.40 -11.50 10.46
CA ILE A 52 28.96 -11.78 9.09
C ILE A 52 29.23 -10.59 8.14
N LEU A 53 29.40 -9.38 8.66
CA LEU A 53 29.68 -8.18 7.85
C LEU A 53 31.19 -7.95 7.61
N ASP A 54 32.08 -8.65 8.33
CA ASP A 54 33.54 -8.52 8.20
C ASP A 54 34.07 -9.07 6.85
N PHE A 55 33.27 -9.88 6.15
CA PHE A 55 33.66 -10.45 4.85
C PHE A 55 33.72 -9.43 3.71
N GLY A 56 33.17 -8.22 3.89
CA GLY A 56 33.19 -7.13 2.91
C GLY A 56 32.22 -7.32 1.73
N ILE A 57 31.89 -6.21 1.04
CA ILE A 57 30.90 -6.19 -0.06
C ILE A 57 31.28 -7.12 -1.23
N GLU A 58 32.57 -7.39 -1.43
CA GLU A 58 33.10 -8.20 -2.54
C GLU A 58 32.84 -9.70 -2.38
N ARG A 59 32.77 -10.22 -1.15
CA ARG A 59 32.49 -11.65 -0.86
C ARG A 59 31.04 -11.91 -0.41
N ARG A 60 30.14 -10.95 -0.62
CA ARG A 60 28.71 -11.04 -0.26
C ARG A 60 27.98 -12.26 -0.84
N ALA A 61 28.46 -12.81 -1.96
CA ALA A 61 27.89 -14.00 -2.58
C ALA A 61 28.06 -15.27 -1.72
N GLU A 62 29.05 -15.28 -0.83
CA GLU A 62 29.38 -16.41 0.05
C GLU A 62 28.54 -16.40 1.35
N ILE A 63 27.86 -15.28 1.66
CA ILE A 63 27.02 -15.14 2.85
C ILE A 63 25.64 -15.76 2.58
N PRO A 64 25.17 -16.70 3.42
CA PRO A 64 23.81 -17.24 3.33
C PRO A 64 22.78 -16.13 3.53
N MET A 65 21.81 -16.04 2.61
CA MET A 65 20.76 -15.00 2.67
C MET A 65 19.97 -15.03 3.99
N ALA A 66 19.73 -16.23 4.54
CA ALA A 66 19.02 -16.42 5.80
C ALA A 66 19.72 -15.75 6.99
N GLU A 67 21.05 -15.83 7.05
CA GLU A 67 21.85 -15.21 8.12
C GLU A 67 21.83 -13.68 8.00
N LEU A 68 21.80 -13.16 6.78
CA LEU A 68 21.72 -11.73 6.49
C LEU A 68 20.35 -11.15 6.88
N ILE A 69 19.27 -11.90 6.62
CA ILE A 69 17.90 -11.53 7.01
C ILE A 69 17.73 -11.57 8.54
N ASP A 70 18.29 -12.58 9.21
CA ASP A 70 18.24 -12.70 10.66
C ASP A 70 19.01 -11.54 11.35
N LEU A 71 20.20 -11.20 10.85
CA LEU A 71 20.95 -10.02 11.30
C LEU A 71 20.16 -8.73 11.06
N HIS A 72 19.54 -8.58 9.89
CA HIS A 72 18.70 -7.43 9.56
C HIS A 72 17.52 -7.29 10.53
N ALA A 73 16.81 -8.38 10.83
CA ALA A 73 15.67 -8.40 11.74
C ALA A 73 16.07 -8.11 13.20
N THR A 74 17.22 -8.59 13.64
CA THR A 74 17.75 -8.28 14.99
C THR A 74 18.19 -6.81 15.10
N LEU A 75 18.87 -6.27 14.09
CA LEU A 75 19.25 -4.85 14.07
C LEU A 75 18.02 -3.92 13.98
N ALA A 76 17.03 -4.24 13.15
CA ALA A 76 15.82 -3.45 13.02
C ALA A 76 15.00 -3.39 14.33
N ARG A 77 14.92 -4.50 15.07
CA ARG A 77 14.28 -4.54 16.39
C ARG A 77 15.03 -3.72 17.43
N ALA A 78 16.36 -3.78 17.43
CA ALA A 78 17.21 -3.04 18.36
C ALA A 78 17.26 -1.53 18.09
N LEU A 79 17.01 -1.12 16.84
CA LEU A 79 17.08 0.27 16.39
C LEU A 79 15.72 0.99 16.31
N SER A 80 14.62 0.31 16.65
CA SER A 80 13.30 0.94 16.77
C SER A 80 13.37 2.17 17.70
N PRO A 81 12.92 3.36 17.28
CA PRO A 81 12.00 3.65 16.17
C PRO A 81 12.64 4.04 14.82
N ALA A 82 13.97 4.00 14.65
CA ALA A 82 14.64 4.43 13.42
C ALA A 82 14.51 3.40 12.30
N LEU A 83 14.18 3.84 11.08
CA LEU A 83 13.97 2.94 9.94
C LEU A 83 15.31 2.50 9.30
N PRO A 84 15.51 1.19 9.03
CA PRO A 84 16.64 0.63 8.28
C PRO A 84 17.04 1.40 7.02
N SER A 85 16.06 1.70 6.16
CA SER A 85 16.24 2.38 4.89
C SER A 85 16.65 3.85 5.05
N THR A 86 16.20 4.49 6.13
CA THR A 86 16.59 5.87 6.47
C THR A 86 18.04 5.93 6.93
N ILE A 87 18.48 4.94 7.72
CA ILE A 87 19.87 4.84 8.19
C ILE A 87 20.83 4.59 7.02
N GLU A 88 20.46 3.70 6.09
CA GLU A 88 21.25 3.49 4.87
C GLU A 88 21.36 4.78 4.05
N LEU A 89 20.26 5.50 3.85
CA LEU A 89 20.24 6.75 3.10
C LEU A 89 21.11 7.83 3.76
N LEU A 90 21.05 7.97 5.08
CA LEU A 90 21.88 8.89 5.85
C LEU A 90 23.37 8.52 5.78
N ALA A 91 23.70 7.24 5.94
CA ALA A 91 25.08 6.76 5.87
C ALA A 91 25.68 6.87 4.46
N TRP A 92 24.86 6.68 3.41
CA TRP A 92 25.29 6.86 2.03
C TRP A 92 25.53 8.34 1.68
N ASP A 93 24.64 9.24 2.12
CA ASP A 93 24.79 10.68 1.90
C ASP A 93 26.01 11.24 2.67
N GLU A 94 26.26 10.74 3.91
CA GLU A 94 27.43 11.08 4.73
C GLU A 94 28.77 10.80 4.01
N ARG A 95 28.82 9.76 3.18
CA ARG A 95 30.03 9.32 2.48
C ARG A 95 30.22 9.97 1.10
N ASN A 96 29.17 10.46 0.45
CA ASN A 96 29.20 10.80 -0.98
C ASN A 96 28.96 12.29 -1.29
N SER A 97 28.65 13.14 -0.30
CA SER A 97 28.36 14.56 -0.53
C SER A 97 29.33 15.51 0.18
N PHE A 98 29.96 16.41 -0.58
CA PHE A 98 30.87 17.44 -0.05
C PHE A 98 30.16 18.53 0.77
N LEU A 99 28.82 18.57 0.76
CA LEU A 99 27.97 19.56 1.45
C LEU A 99 27.37 19.06 2.79
N ASN A 100 27.89 17.96 3.34
CA ASN A 100 27.39 17.36 4.60
C ASN A 100 27.54 18.25 5.83
N TRP A 101 28.34 19.32 5.74
CA TRP A 101 28.45 20.32 6.80
C TRP A 101 27.13 21.08 7.07
N MET A 102 26.23 21.22 6.07
CA MET A 102 25.01 22.03 6.22
C MET A 102 23.77 21.21 6.62
N ALA A 103 23.57 20.02 6.07
CA ALA A 103 22.49 19.11 6.46
C ALA A 103 22.71 17.70 5.88
N PRO A 104 22.34 16.62 6.60
CA PRO A 104 22.60 15.23 6.21
C PRO A 104 21.60 14.64 5.19
N VAL A 105 20.69 15.45 4.64
CA VAL A 105 19.63 14.98 3.72
C VAL A 105 19.47 15.97 2.55
N PRO A 106 19.36 15.51 1.28
CA PRO A 106 19.27 16.39 0.11
C PRO A 106 18.01 17.28 0.09
N ALA A 107 16.86 16.78 0.54
CA ALA A 107 15.63 17.57 0.60
C ALA A 107 15.74 18.77 1.56
N ILE A 108 16.40 18.57 2.71
CA ILE A 108 16.64 19.64 3.68
C ILE A 108 17.62 20.67 3.13
N ARG A 109 18.65 20.24 2.40
CA ARG A 109 19.57 21.15 1.71
C ARG A 109 18.84 22.04 0.72
N THR A 110 17.95 21.47 -0.10
CA THR A 110 17.11 22.22 -1.03
C THR A 110 16.22 23.25 -0.31
N LEU A 111 15.65 22.89 0.84
CA LEU A 111 14.87 23.83 1.66
C LEU A 111 15.74 24.95 2.25
N ILE A 112 16.95 24.66 2.73
CA ILE A 112 17.90 25.68 3.21
C ILE A 112 18.26 26.65 2.07
N PHE A 113 18.49 26.13 0.86
CA PHE A 113 18.71 26.97 -0.32
C PHE A 113 17.50 27.84 -0.65
N PHE A 114 16.28 27.31 -0.58
CA PHE A 114 15.08 28.11 -0.76
C PHE A 114 14.93 29.20 0.31
N THR A 115 15.18 28.89 1.59
CA THR A 115 15.16 29.88 2.67
C THR A 115 16.17 31.00 2.40
N ALA A 116 17.40 30.65 2.02
CA ALA A 116 18.43 31.63 1.69
C ALA A 116 18.07 32.46 0.45
N PHE A 117 17.47 31.83 -0.57
CA PHE A 117 16.98 32.50 -1.77
C PHE A 117 15.88 33.51 -1.45
N PHE A 118 14.84 33.12 -0.69
CA PHE A 118 13.77 34.04 -0.32
C PHE A 118 14.24 35.14 0.62
N LEU A 119 15.23 34.88 1.47
CA LEU A 119 15.90 35.93 2.26
C LEU A 119 16.65 36.92 1.38
N ALA A 120 17.37 36.44 0.36
CA ALA A 120 18.06 37.31 -0.59
C ALA A 120 17.07 38.14 -1.42
N VAL A 121 15.96 37.54 -1.87
CA VAL A 121 14.88 38.22 -2.60
C VAL A 121 14.21 39.27 -1.72
N SER A 122 13.96 38.99 -0.43
CA SER A 122 13.35 39.95 0.49
C SER A 122 14.26 41.15 0.74
N MET A 123 15.57 40.91 0.93
CA MET A 123 16.58 41.96 1.04
C MET A 123 16.72 42.78 -0.24
N ALA A 124 16.73 42.14 -1.41
CA ALA A 124 16.79 42.82 -2.70
C ALA A 124 15.55 43.68 -2.95
N ALA A 125 14.37 43.20 -2.56
CA ALA A 125 13.13 43.95 -2.69
C ALA A 125 13.12 45.21 -1.79
N LEU A 126 13.69 45.15 -0.58
CA LEU A 126 13.84 46.33 0.28
C LEU A 126 14.80 47.39 -0.29
N GLY A 127 15.74 47.00 -1.15
CA GLY A 127 16.68 47.91 -1.80
C GLY A 127 16.10 48.68 -3.01
N ILE A 128 14.84 48.42 -3.39
CA ILE A 128 14.17 49.11 -4.50
C ILE A 128 13.49 50.38 -3.98
N ASP A 129 13.78 51.51 -4.62
CA ASP A 129 13.21 52.82 -4.26
C ASP A 129 11.67 52.77 -4.21
N GLY A 130 11.11 53.23 -3.09
CA GLY A 130 9.67 53.27 -2.86
C GLY A 130 9.07 52.03 -2.18
N VAL A 131 9.80 50.92 -1.99
CA VAL A 131 9.27 49.77 -1.23
C VAL A 131 9.20 50.08 0.26
N ALA A 132 10.27 50.67 0.81
CA ALA A 132 10.33 51.06 2.22
C ALA A 132 9.37 52.20 2.60
N GLU A 133 8.82 52.93 1.62
CA GLU A 133 7.83 54.00 1.86
C GLU A 133 6.39 53.51 1.63
N ASN A 134 6.18 52.49 0.79
CA ASN A 134 4.86 52.01 0.38
C ASN A 134 4.46 50.64 0.96
N TYR A 135 5.24 50.04 1.85
CA TYR A 135 4.93 48.73 2.45
C TYR A 135 3.63 48.69 3.28
N HIS A 136 3.12 49.85 3.69
CA HIS A 136 1.83 49.96 4.39
C HIS A 136 0.61 49.86 3.46
N MET A 137 0.78 50.05 2.15
CA MET A 137 -0.33 50.14 1.19
C MET A 137 -0.88 48.74 0.85
N ALA A 138 -2.16 48.68 0.51
CA ALA A 138 -2.79 47.49 -0.03
C ALA A 138 -2.20 47.17 -1.41
N PHE A 139 -1.82 45.91 -1.64
CA PHE A 139 -1.24 45.46 -2.92
C PHE A 139 -2.20 45.64 -4.11
N LEU A 140 -3.52 45.70 -3.86
CA LEU A 140 -4.58 45.76 -4.89
C LEU A 140 -4.94 47.17 -5.38
N ASP A 141 -4.25 48.24 -4.94
CA ASP A 141 -4.55 49.60 -5.44
C ASP A 141 -4.16 49.75 -6.92
N PRO A 142 -5.11 50.06 -7.84
CA PRO A 142 -4.88 50.09 -9.28
C PRO A 142 -3.99 51.23 -9.79
N THR A 143 -3.46 52.13 -8.95
CA THR A 143 -2.75 53.34 -9.41
C THR A 143 -1.21 53.38 -9.26
N ASN A 144 -0.58 52.53 -8.42
CA ASN A 144 0.85 52.67 -8.07
C ASN A 144 1.81 51.70 -8.81
N THR A 145 2.95 52.17 -9.34
CA THR A 145 3.97 51.34 -10.01
C THR A 145 4.86 50.52 -9.06
N THR A 146 4.85 50.80 -7.76
CA THR A 146 5.63 50.06 -6.73
C THR A 146 4.97 48.76 -6.25
N ARG A 147 3.86 48.31 -6.87
CA ARG A 147 3.11 47.10 -6.46
C ARG A 147 3.90 45.80 -6.54
N VAL A 148 4.56 45.57 -7.67
CA VAL A 148 5.28 44.33 -7.94
C VAL A 148 6.39 44.07 -6.92
N PRO A 149 7.28 45.04 -6.62
CA PRO A 149 8.34 44.80 -5.63
C PRO A 149 7.79 44.69 -4.19
N VAL A 150 6.72 45.40 -3.83
CA VAL A 150 6.07 45.24 -2.51
C VAL A 150 5.39 43.87 -2.37
N ALA A 151 4.71 43.36 -3.39
CA ALA A 151 4.18 41.99 -3.36
C ALA A 151 5.27 40.93 -3.35
N LEU A 152 6.35 41.13 -4.10
CA LEU A 152 7.48 40.22 -4.09
C LEU A 152 8.13 40.16 -2.69
N PHE A 153 8.23 41.32 -2.02
CA PHE A 153 8.66 41.41 -0.63
C PHE A 153 7.75 40.60 0.32
N PHE A 154 6.43 40.82 0.30
CA PHE A 154 5.51 40.06 1.17
C PHE A 154 5.45 38.56 0.83
N ALA A 155 5.50 38.20 -0.45
CA ALA A 155 5.55 36.80 -0.88
C ALA A 155 6.84 36.12 -0.40
N SER A 156 7.97 36.82 -0.42
CA SER A 156 9.24 36.30 0.10
C SER A 156 9.23 36.13 1.63
N LEU A 157 8.55 37.03 2.37
CA LEU A 157 8.36 36.87 3.82
C LEU A 157 7.42 35.71 4.18
N ALA A 158 6.34 35.53 3.42
CA ALA A 158 5.45 34.37 3.57
C ALA A 158 6.17 33.06 3.22
N ALA A 159 7.01 33.06 2.18
CA ALA A 159 7.85 31.92 1.81
C ALA A 159 8.86 31.58 2.90
N LEU A 160 9.50 32.60 3.51
CA LEU A 160 10.41 32.41 4.64
C LEU A 160 9.71 31.75 5.83
N GLY A 161 8.53 32.24 6.21
CA GLY A 161 7.72 31.65 7.27
C GLY A 161 7.39 30.17 7.00
N ALA A 162 7.00 29.85 5.77
CA ALA A 162 6.67 28.50 5.33
C ALA A 162 7.89 27.57 5.27
N CYS A 163 9.03 28.06 4.80
CA CYS A 163 10.28 27.29 4.81
C CYS A 163 10.74 27.00 6.25
N PHE A 164 10.57 27.94 7.19
CA PHE A 164 10.92 27.72 8.60
C PHE A 164 10.02 26.67 9.27
N SER A 165 8.71 26.67 9.02
CA SER A 165 7.82 25.65 9.59
C SER A 165 8.18 24.25 9.08
N VAL A 166 8.43 24.13 7.77
CA VAL A 166 8.86 22.88 7.15
C VAL A 166 10.23 22.42 7.64
N LEU A 167 11.19 23.33 7.82
CA LEU A 167 12.52 22.99 8.38
C LEU A 167 12.41 22.51 9.83
N TYR A 168 11.54 23.14 10.62
CA TYR A 168 11.33 22.78 12.02
C TYR A 168 10.74 21.37 12.15
N ASP A 169 9.75 21.04 11.30
CA ASP A 169 9.18 19.70 11.21
C ASP A 169 10.22 18.69 10.70
N ALA A 170 10.94 19.00 9.63
CA ALA A 170 11.95 18.13 9.03
C ALA A 170 13.09 17.81 10.01
N ARG A 171 13.49 18.76 10.86
CA ARG A 171 14.48 18.54 11.92
C ARG A 171 14.05 17.41 12.85
N LYS A 172 12.76 17.33 13.22
CA LYS A 172 12.26 16.26 14.09
C LYS A 172 12.46 14.89 13.46
N TYR A 173 12.04 14.72 12.20
CA TYR A 173 12.16 13.46 11.47
C TYR A 173 13.62 13.02 11.25
N VAL A 174 14.54 13.97 11.06
CA VAL A 174 15.97 13.65 10.89
C VAL A 174 16.68 13.35 12.20
N VAL A 175 16.30 14.02 13.30
CA VAL A 175 16.84 13.71 14.63
C VAL A 175 16.36 12.33 15.09
N GLU A 176 15.09 12.00 14.83
CA GLU A 176 14.46 10.73 15.19
C GLU A 176 14.80 9.56 14.25
N GLY A 177 15.45 9.82 13.09
CA GLY A 177 15.83 8.77 12.13
C GLY A 177 14.65 8.13 11.39
N THR A 178 13.52 8.82 11.33
CA THR A 178 12.25 8.37 10.72
C THR A 178 11.97 9.04 9.37
N TYR A 179 12.98 9.65 8.77
CA TYR A 179 12.87 10.36 7.49
C TYR A 179 12.63 9.39 6.31
N ASP A 180 11.48 9.52 5.65
CA ASP A 180 11.18 8.82 4.39
C ASP A 180 11.42 9.75 3.16
N PRO A 181 12.36 9.42 2.26
CA PRO A 181 12.62 10.20 1.05
C PRO A 181 11.42 10.28 0.07
N ARG A 182 10.43 9.38 0.15
CA ARG A 182 9.21 9.44 -0.67
C ARG A 182 8.32 10.63 -0.32
N VAL A 183 8.39 11.11 0.92
CA VAL A 183 7.65 12.28 1.41
C VAL A 183 8.33 13.60 1.01
N GLY A 184 9.52 13.54 0.38
CA GLY A 184 10.31 14.71 -0.01
C GLY A 184 9.55 15.74 -0.87
N SER A 185 8.66 15.29 -1.75
CA SER A 185 7.83 16.16 -2.59
C SER A 185 6.76 16.92 -1.79
N ASN A 186 6.32 16.36 -0.67
CA ASN A 186 5.28 16.94 0.18
C ASN A 186 5.75 18.23 0.88
N TYR A 187 7.06 18.36 1.11
CA TYR A 187 7.63 19.58 1.69
C TYR A 187 7.44 20.81 0.80
N ILE A 188 7.59 20.66 -0.53
CA ILE A 188 7.39 21.78 -1.47
C ILE A 188 5.93 22.21 -1.51
N ILE A 189 5.00 21.25 -1.48
CA ILE A 189 3.56 21.52 -1.42
C ILE A 189 3.21 22.35 -0.18
N ARG A 190 3.78 21.98 0.99
CA ARG A 190 3.58 22.70 2.25
C ARG A 190 4.16 24.12 2.20
N VAL A 191 5.30 24.33 1.53
CA VAL A 191 5.86 25.67 1.29
C VAL A 191 4.92 26.54 0.45
N VAL A 192 4.40 26.01 -0.67
CA VAL A 192 3.46 26.75 -1.55
C VAL A 192 2.19 27.13 -0.79
N LEU A 193 1.63 26.21 -0.02
CA LEU A 193 0.43 26.47 0.78
C LEU A 193 0.67 27.56 1.83
N GLY A 194 1.85 27.58 2.46
CA GLY A 194 2.24 28.64 3.39
C GLY A 194 2.42 30.00 2.74
N ILE A 195 3.02 30.06 1.54
CA ILE A 195 3.11 31.32 0.77
C ILE A 195 1.72 31.90 0.55
N VAL A 196 0.76 31.08 0.10
CA VAL A 196 -0.62 31.51 -0.15
C VAL A 196 -1.30 31.96 1.15
N SER A 197 -1.16 31.21 2.23
CA SER A 197 -1.75 31.56 3.53
C SER A 197 -1.21 32.87 4.10
N GLY A 198 0.11 33.08 4.06
CA GLY A 198 0.75 34.33 4.50
C GLY A 198 0.34 35.53 3.66
N MET A 199 0.21 35.36 2.34
CA MET A 199 -0.28 36.40 1.44
C MET A 199 -1.73 36.78 1.73
N ILE A 200 -2.60 35.80 1.98
CA ILE A 200 -4.01 36.02 2.32
C ILE A 200 -4.13 36.73 3.69
N LEU A 201 -3.40 36.26 4.71
CA LEU A 201 -3.46 36.82 6.06
C LEU A 201 -3.03 38.29 6.09
N THR A 202 -2.01 38.64 5.31
CA THR A 202 -1.50 40.02 5.21
C THR A 202 -2.56 40.98 4.65
N GLN A 203 -3.39 40.51 3.71
CA GLN A 203 -4.46 41.31 3.12
C GLN A 203 -5.67 41.42 4.07
N LEU A 204 -6.17 40.29 4.56
CA LEU A 204 -7.43 40.26 5.31
C LEU A 204 -7.35 40.92 6.70
N LEU A 205 -6.21 40.79 7.39
CA LEU A 205 -6.09 41.25 8.78
C LEU A 205 -5.82 42.76 8.90
N PHE A 206 -5.13 43.35 7.92
CA PHE A 206 -4.65 44.73 8.02
C PHE A 206 -5.27 45.72 7.03
N ASP A 207 -5.97 45.28 5.97
CA ASP A 207 -6.74 46.21 5.12
C ASP A 207 -8.10 46.59 5.74
N ASN A 208 -8.64 45.76 6.64
CA ASN A 208 -9.90 46.05 7.35
C ASN A 208 -9.70 46.92 8.62
N ALA A 209 -8.46 47.22 8.99
CA ALA A 209 -8.10 48.01 10.18
C ALA A 209 -8.04 49.53 9.93
N THR A 210 -8.62 50.01 8.82
CA THR A 210 -8.65 51.44 8.47
C THR A 210 -9.86 52.15 9.06
N THR A 211 -9.78 52.50 10.34
CA THR A 211 -10.33 53.78 10.83
C THR A 211 -9.23 54.51 11.61
N PRO A 212 -8.91 55.77 11.25
CA PRO A 212 -7.78 56.47 11.84
C PRO A 212 -8.19 57.14 13.15
N SER A 213 -7.51 56.82 14.26
CA SER A 213 -7.26 57.80 15.32
C SER A 213 -6.02 57.41 16.14
N ASP A 214 -5.12 58.38 16.25
CA ASP A 214 -3.90 58.45 17.06
C ASP A 214 -2.64 57.72 16.58
N GLY A 215 -1.55 58.49 16.50
CA GLY A 215 -0.23 58.17 15.94
C GLY A 215 0.52 56.98 16.52
N THR A 216 -0.10 56.22 17.42
CA THR A 216 0.41 54.95 17.98
C THR A 216 0.01 53.75 17.10
N THR A 217 -1.05 53.86 16.28
CA THR A 217 -1.49 52.78 15.36
C THR A 217 -0.73 52.75 14.02
N ALA A 218 -0.08 53.84 13.62
CA ALA A 218 0.75 53.87 12.42
C ALA A 218 1.99 52.96 12.52
N THR A 219 2.59 52.85 13.70
CA THR A 219 3.71 51.94 13.98
C THR A 219 3.30 50.48 14.06
N VAL A 220 2.08 50.19 14.52
CA VAL A 220 1.52 48.82 14.58
C VAL A 220 1.21 48.30 13.17
N ASN A 221 0.69 49.16 12.28
CA ASN A 221 0.44 48.79 10.89
C ASN A 221 1.72 48.65 10.05
N GLY A 222 2.83 49.27 10.46
CA GLY A 222 4.13 49.11 9.79
C GLY A 222 4.80 47.78 10.07
N ILE A 223 4.89 47.42 11.34
CA ILE A 223 5.56 46.17 11.73
C ILE A 223 4.60 44.97 11.58
N GLY A 224 3.29 45.22 11.69
CA GLY A 224 2.24 44.20 11.65
C GLY A 224 2.10 43.48 10.31
N LYS A 225 2.12 44.19 9.17
CA LYS A 225 1.95 43.58 7.84
C LYS A 225 3.10 42.58 7.49
N PRO A 226 4.39 42.94 7.63
CA PRO A 226 5.50 42.00 7.41
C PRO A 226 5.50 40.82 8.38
N LEU A 227 5.20 41.07 9.66
CA LEU A 227 5.09 39.99 10.65
C LEU A 227 3.92 39.06 10.37
N ALA A 228 2.80 39.57 9.87
CA ALA A 228 1.64 38.76 9.51
C ALA A 228 1.90 37.90 8.27
N ALA A 229 2.64 38.40 7.29
CA ALA A 229 3.10 37.59 6.16
C ALA A 229 3.95 36.41 6.64
N LEU A 230 4.92 36.67 7.52
CA LEU A 230 5.81 35.66 8.08
C LEU A 230 5.05 34.66 8.99
N LEU A 231 4.15 35.16 9.84
CA LEU A 231 3.34 34.35 10.73
C LEU A 231 2.32 33.49 9.98
N GLY A 232 1.66 34.03 8.95
CA GLY A 232 0.75 33.26 8.11
C GLY A 232 1.46 32.22 7.25
N GLY A 233 2.69 32.50 6.82
CA GLY A 233 3.57 31.51 6.20
C GLY A 233 3.91 30.36 7.13
N PHE A 234 4.28 30.67 8.37
CA PHE A 234 4.66 29.69 9.40
C PHE A 234 3.47 28.88 9.92
N ALA A 235 2.33 29.54 10.18
CA ALA A 235 1.12 28.96 10.75
C ALA A 235 0.16 28.38 9.70
N SER A 236 0.63 28.17 8.47
CA SER A 236 -0.18 27.72 7.34
C SER A 236 -0.99 26.45 7.62
N GLN A 237 -0.42 25.53 8.40
CA GLN A 237 -1.11 24.32 8.84
C GLN A 237 -2.26 24.64 9.82
N PHE A 238 -2.08 25.56 10.77
CA PHE A 238 -3.13 25.98 11.70
C PHE A 238 -4.24 26.80 11.02
N VAL A 239 -3.88 27.64 10.04
CA VAL A 239 -4.86 28.42 9.27
C VAL A 239 -5.68 27.50 8.37
N TYR A 240 -5.05 26.53 7.71
CA TYR A 240 -5.74 25.49 6.96
C TYR A 240 -6.64 24.65 7.86
N GLU A 241 -6.14 24.18 9.02
CA GLU A 241 -6.93 23.41 9.99
C GLU A 241 -8.15 24.21 10.50
N GLY A 242 -7.97 25.51 10.76
CA GLY A 242 -9.04 26.41 11.20
C GLY A 242 -10.10 26.65 10.12
N LEU A 243 -9.68 26.96 8.88
CA LEU A 243 -10.60 27.07 7.75
C LEU A 243 -11.27 25.74 7.45
N LYS A 244 -10.52 24.64 7.47
CA LYS A 244 -11.05 23.30 7.24
C LYS A 244 -12.07 22.93 8.31
N ARG A 245 -11.83 23.20 9.59
CA ARG A 245 -12.83 22.98 10.65
C ARG A 245 -14.08 23.85 10.48
N LEU A 246 -13.95 25.07 9.99
CA LEU A 246 -15.10 25.94 9.67
C LEU A 246 -15.87 25.43 8.44
N VAL A 247 -15.16 24.98 7.41
CA VAL A 247 -15.73 24.39 6.21
C VAL A 247 -16.39 23.06 6.53
N ASP A 248 -15.77 22.22 7.35
CA ASP A 248 -16.30 20.94 7.81
C ASP A 248 -17.49 21.16 8.75
N ALA A 249 -17.47 22.20 9.60
CA ALA A 249 -18.63 22.56 10.42
C ALA A 249 -19.80 23.06 9.55
N LEU A 250 -19.52 23.82 8.49
CA LEU A 250 -20.52 24.25 7.52
C LEU A 250 -21.01 23.07 6.66
N SER A 251 -20.12 22.19 6.22
CA SER A 251 -20.47 21.02 5.42
C SER A 251 -21.26 20.03 6.26
N THR A 252 -20.96 19.86 7.55
CA THR A 252 -21.73 19.00 8.46
C THR A 252 -23.17 19.48 8.66
N ILE A 253 -23.43 20.79 8.48
CA ILE A 253 -24.79 21.35 8.51
C ILE A 253 -25.54 21.09 7.19
N PHE A 254 -24.83 20.95 6.06
CA PHE A 254 -25.43 20.75 4.74
C PHE A 254 -25.42 19.28 4.25
N ASP A 255 -24.50 18.43 4.71
CA ASP A 255 -24.27 17.05 4.25
C ASP A 255 -24.96 15.97 5.09
N ALA A 256 -25.65 16.33 6.17
CA ALA A 256 -26.00 15.40 7.26
C ALA A 256 -26.96 14.24 6.92
N SER A 257 -27.37 13.97 5.67
CA SER A 257 -28.15 12.74 5.44
C SER A 257 -28.10 12.05 4.07
N ALA A 258 -27.51 12.59 3.00
CA ALA A 258 -27.59 11.91 1.69
C ALA A 258 -26.33 12.00 0.82
N GLU A 259 -25.65 13.15 0.80
CA GLU A 259 -24.59 13.41 -0.18
C GLU A 259 -23.29 12.68 0.16
N LYS A 260 -22.94 12.54 1.44
CA LYS A 260 -21.70 11.85 1.87
C LYS A 260 -21.72 10.33 1.64
N GLN A 261 -22.90 9.71 1.66
CA GLN A 261 -23.06 8.28 1.32
C GLN A 261 -23.07 8.05 -0.20
N MET A 262 -23.54 9.02 -0.98
CA MET A 262 -23.56 8.93 -2.44
C MET A 262 -22.22 9.30 -3.07
N ASP A 263 -21.50 10.30 -2.53
CA ASP A 263 -20.23 10.76 -3.09
C ASP A 263 -19.07 9.78 -2.81
N LEU A 264 -19.12 9.04 -1.69
CA LEU A 264 -18.18 7.94 -1.42
C LEU A 264 -18.47 6.70 -2.29
N ARG A 265 -19.75 6.32 -2.42
CA ARG A 265 -20.16 5.26 -3.36
C ARG A 265 -19.87 5.63 -4.81
N GLU A 266 -20.03 6.90 -5.19
CA GLU A 266 -19.74 7.39 -6.53
C GLU A 266 -18.23 7.47 -6.78
N LYS A 267 -17.42 7.82 -5.78
CA LYS A 267 -15.95 7.77 -5.88
C LYS A 267 -15.42 6.34 -5.97
N GLU A 268 -16.01 5.40 -5.23
CA GLU A 268 -15.68 3.98 -5.33
C GLU A 268 -16.10 3.41 -6.69
N VAL A 269 -17.33 3.68 -7.14
CA VAL A 269 -17.83 3.24 -8.46
C VAL A 269 -17.06 3.89 -9.62
N ARG A 270 -16.64 5.17 -9.49
CA ARG A 270 -15.82 5.84 -10.51
C ARG A 270 -14.38 5.32 -10.52
N ALA A 271 -13.78 5.03 -9.36
CA ALA A 271 -12.47 4.40 -9.29
C ALA A 271 -12.49 2.99 -9.92
N GLU A 272 -13.52 2.19 -9.62
CA GLU A 272 -13.72 0.87 -10.23
C GLU A 272 -14.02 0.94 -11.75
N ALA A 273 -14.75 1.97 -12.19
CA ALA A 273 -15.04 2.18 -13.61
C ALA A 273 -13.79 2.65 -14.38
N GLU A 274 -12.93 3.46 -13.76
CA GLU A 274 -11.65 3.86 -14.32
C GLU A 274 -10.68 2.68 -14.43
N GLU A 275 -10.62 1.82 -13.41
CA GLU A 275 -9.82 0.60 -13.41
C GLU A 275 -10.29 -0.37 -14.50
N LYS A 276 -11.60 -0.68 -14.58
CA LYS A 276 -12.19 -1.50 -15.65
C LYS A 276 -11.96 -0.88 -17.04
N ALA A 277 -12.04 0.44 -17.17
CA ALA A 277 -11.77 1.13 -18.43
C ALA A 277 -10.30 1.04 -18.84
N THR A 278 -9.36 1.03 -17.89
CA THR A 278 -7.93 0.82 -18.17
C THR A 278 -7.63 -0.61 -18.58
N LEU A 279 -8.23 -1.61 -17.92
CA LEU A 279 -8.12 -3.02 -18.29
C LEU A 279 -8.73 -3.30 -19.68
N ASP A 280 -9.90 -2.73 -19.98
CA ASP A 280 -10.51 -2.85 -21.30
C ASP A 280 -9.67 -2.15 -22.39
N ARG A 281 -9.00 -1.04 -22.08
CA ARG A 281 -8.08 -0.37 -23.01
C ARG A 281 -6.84 -1.22 -23.27
N LEU A 282 -6.28 -1.87 -22.25
CA LEU A 282 -5.16 -2.79 -22.38
C LEU A 282 -5.56 -4.04 -23.18
N ALA A 283 -6.70 -4.65 -22.89
CA ALA A 283 -7.22 -5.79 -23.64
C ALA A 283 -7.45 -5.45 -25.13
N ARG A 284 -7.97 -4.26 -25.42
CA ARG A 284 -8.14 -3.76 -26.81
C ARG A 284 -6.80 -3.49 -27.51
N ALA A 285 -5.83 -2.92 -26.80
CA ALA A 285 -4.49 -2.64 -27.34
C ALA A 285 -3.74 -3.94 -27.70
N THR A 286 -3.78 -4.94 -26.82
CA THR A 286 -3.17 -6.26 -27.07
C THR A 286 -3.82 -6.94 -28.27
N ARG A 287 -5.15 -6.87 -28.41
CA ARG A 287 -5.87 -7.50 -29.52
C ARG A 287 -5.63 -6.80 -30.85
N THR A 288 -5.53 -5.47 -30.87
CA THR A 288 -5.16 -4.73 -32.09
C THR A 288 -3.73 -5.05 -32.52
N MET A 289 -2.78 -5.17 -31.59
CA MET A 289 -1.41 -5.59 -31.91
C MET A 289 -1.39 -6.98 -32.55
N ASN A 290 -2.20 -7.92 -32.04
CA ASN A 290 -2.27 -9.27 -32.60
C ASN A 290 -2.89 -9.31 -34.02
N VAL A 291 -3.95 -8.53 -34.28
CA VAL A 291 -4.55 -8.43 -35.62
C VAL A 291 -3.58 -7.78 -36.61
N VAL A 292 -2.86 -6.73 -36.18
CA VAL A 292 -1.83 -6.08 -37.01
C VAL A 292 -0.66 -7.01 -37.30
N ALA A 293 -0.23 -7.84 -36.34
CA ALA A 293 0.79 -8.86 -36.55
C ALA A 293 0.32 -9.93 -37.55
N GLY A 294 -0.93 -10.40 -37.43
CA GLY A 294 -1.53 -11.36 -38.37
C GLY A 294 -1.65 -10.84 -39.81
N LEU A 295 -1.88 -9.52 -39.99
CA LEU A 295 -1.90 -8.90 -41.32
C LEU A 295 -0.54 -8.94 -42.03
N GLN A 296 0.57 -8.97 -41.29
CA GLN A 296 1.92 -9.03 -41.85
C GLN A 296 2.29 -10.45 -42.35
N THR A 297 1.69 -11.49 -41.78
CA THR A 297 2.02 -12.89 -42.08
C THR A 297 1.08 -13.53 -43.11
N THR A 298 0.04 -12.82 -43.55
CA THR A 298 -1.04 -13.38 -44.39
C THR A 298 -0.80 -13.15 -45.90
N THR A 299 -0.66 -14.23 -46.66
CA THR A 299 -0.43 -14.20 -48.12
C THR A 299 -1.71 -14.16 -48.96
N SER A 300 -2.87 -14.52 -48.38
CA SER A 300 -4.18 -14.58 -49.03
C SER A 300 -4.97 -13.26 -48.95
N GLU A 301 -5.53 -12.80 -50.07
CA GLU A 301 -6.28 -11.53 -50.18
C GLU A 301 -7.62 -11.56 -49.42
N SER A 302 -8.25 -12.73 -49.35
CA SER A 302 -9.52 -12.93 -48.62
C SER A 302 -9.34 -12.75 -47.11
N GLU A 303 -8.26 -13.30 -46.56
CA GLU A 303 -7.95 -13.29 -45.13
C GLU A 303 -7.52 -11.89 -44.66
N ARG A 304 -6.78 -11.14 -45.49
CA ARG A 304 -6.48 -9.73 -45.21
C ARG A 304 -7.74 -8.87 -45.16
N SER A 305 -8.71 -9.12 -46.03
CA SER A 305 -9.96 -8.34 -46.07
C SER A 305 -10.78 -8.52 -44.79
N GLU A 306 -10.68 -9.68 -44.14
CA GLU A 306 -11.45 -10.00 -42.95
C GLU A 306 -10.74 -9.52 -41.67
N ALA A 307 -9.42 -9.67 -41.59
CA ALA A 307 -8.62 -9.05 -40.54
C ALA A 307 -8.71 -7.51 -40.55
N LEU A 308 -8.85 -6.87 -41.73
CA LEU A 308 -9.13 -5.44 -41.84
C LEU A 308 -10.52 -5.06 -41.32
N LYS A 309 -11.55 -5.90 -41.56
CA LYS A 309 -12.89 -5.68 -41.00
C LYS A 309 -12.90 -5.80 -39.48
N GLU A 310 -12.15 -6.77 -38.94
CA GLU A 310 -11.96 -6.97 -37.50
C GLU A 310 -11.24 -5.76 -36.86
N LEU A 311 -10.17 -5.27 -37.48
CA LEU A 311 -9.47 -4.05 -37.02
C LEU A 311 -10.41 -2.82 -37.00
N VAL A 312 -11.25 -2.67 -38.02
CA VAL A 312 -12.24 -1.58 -38.09
C VAL A 312 -13.28 -1.72 -36.98
N GLN A 313 -13.79 -2.92 -36.69
CA GLN A 313 -14.75 -3.14 -35.60
C GLN A 313 -14.15 -2.89 -34.21
N ILE A 314 -12.89 -3.29 -33.98
CA ILE A 314 -12.19 -3.02 -32.71
C ILE A 314 -11.94 -1.51 -32.53
N SER A 315 -11.55 -0.81 -33.61
CA SER A 315 -11.35 0.65 -33.59
C SER A 315 -12.66 1.44 -33.41
N ALA A 316 -13.79 0.87 -33.84
CA ALA A 316 -15.12 1.47 -33.71
C ALA A 316 -15.80 1.20 -32.36
N GLY A 317 -15.15 0.49 -31.43
CA GLY A 317 -15.69 0.22 -30.10
C GLY A 317 -16.78 -0.84 -30.05
N GLY A 318 -16.80 -1.79 -31.00
CA GLY A 318 -17.74 -2.91 -30.99
C GLY A 318 -17.56 -3.83 -29.76
N PRO A 319 -18.63 -4.52 -29.32
CA PRO A 319 -18.56 -5.39 -28.16
C PRO A 319 -17.64 -6.61 -28.45
N LEU A 320 -16.70 -6.87 -27.54
CA LEU A 320 -15.60 -7.84 -27.69
C LEU A 320 -16.06 -9.30 -27.79
N ASP A 321 -17.34 -9.57 -27.52
CA ASP A 321 -17.98 -10.89 -27.52
C ASP A 321 -18.53 -11.30 -28.90
N LYS A 322 -18.69 -10.35 -29.85
CA LYS A 322 -19.42 -10.57 -31.12
C LYS A 322 -18.60 -10.41 -32.41
N ILE A 323 -17.28 -10.31 -32.31
CA ILE A 323 -16.39 -10.12 -33.46
C ILE A 323 -15.88 -11.49 -33.97
N SER A 324 -16.16 -11.84 -35.23
CA SER A 324 -15.96 -13.18 -35.81
C SER A 324 -14.48 -13.61 -36.01
N THR A 325 -14.09 -14.66 -35.28
CA THR A 325 -13.36 -15.92 -35.63
C THR A 325 -12.60 -16.15 -36.96
N THR A 326 -12.01 -15.16 -37.63
CA THR A 326 -11.09 -15.46 -38.77
C THR A 326 -9.62 -15.62 -38.33
N THR A 327 -9.18 -14.91 -37.30
CA THR A 327 -7.84 -15.09 -36.69
C THR A 327 -7.70 -16.40 -35.88
N SER A 328 -8.81 -17.09 -35.59
CA SER A 328 -8.84 -18.27 -34.71
C SER A 328 -8.48 -19.60 -35.36
N ARG A 329 -8.21 -19.67 -36.68
CA ARG A 329 -8.01 -20.96 -37.39
C ARG A 329 -6.57 -21.33 -37.72
N ILE A 330 -5.62 -20.40 -37.66
CA ILE A 330 -4.24 -20.67 -38.12
C ILE A 330 -3.26 -20.88 -36.95
N PHE A 331 -3.58 -20.46 -35.72
CA PHE A 331 -2.66 -20.50 -34.56
C PHE A 331 -3.28 -20.95 -33.22
N THR A 332 -4.51 -21.47 -33.19
CA THR A 332 -5.28 -21.81 -31.96
C THR A 332 -4.50 -22.64 -30.93
N PRO A 333 -3.92 -23.81 -31.27
CA PRO A 333 -3.29 -24.66 -30.25
C PRO A 333 -1.99 -24.06 -29.69
N ALA A 334 -1.20 -23.35 -30.51
CA ALA A 334 0.04 -22.72 -30.04
C ALA A 334 -0.24 -21.52 -29.13
N HIS A 335 -1.25 -20.71 -29.47
CA HIS A 335 -1.64 -19.57 -28.64
C HIS A 335 -2.24 -20.02 -27.31
N ASP A 336 -3.11 -21.03 -27.32
CA ASP A 336 -3.71 -21.59 -26.10
C ASP A 336 -2.64 -22.26 -25.24
N ALA A 337 -1.71 -23.03 -25.84
CA ALA A 337 -0.58 -23.64 -25.14
C ALA A 337 0.33 -22.60 -24.48
N LEU A 338 0.68 -21.53 -25.19
CA LEU A 338 1.52 -20.45 -24.64
C LEU A 338 0.82 -19.66 -23.54
N THR A 339 -0.48 -19.41 -23.69
CA THR A 339 -1.26 -18.68 -22.67
C THR A 339 -1.35 -19.50 -21.38
N LYS A 340 -1.68 -20.80 -21.51
CA LYS A 340 -1.71 -21.71 -20.37
C LYS A 340 -0.33 -21.91 -19.75
N ALA A 341 0.73 -22.04 -20.57
CA ALA A 341 2.10 -22.14 -20.07
C ALA A 341 2.53 -20.92 -19.27
N ARG A 342 2.19 -19.71 -19.73
CA ARG A 342 2.48 -18.48 -18.98
C ARG A 342 1.77 -18.43 -17.63
N GLY A 343 0.50 -18.82 -17.59
CA GLY A 343 -0.24 -18.89 -16.33
C GLY A 343 0.34 -19.93 -15.37
N VAL A 344 0.74 -21.11 -15.87
CA VAL A 344 1.40 -22.15 -15.05
C VAL A 344 2.77 -21.68 -14.57
N LEU A 345 3.53 -20.98 -15.43
CA LEU A 345 4.82 -20.40 -15.04
C LEU A 345 4.66 -19.35 -13.95
N SER A 346 3.66 -18.45 -14.06
CA SER A 346 3.43 -17.44 -13.04
C SER A 346 2.93 -18.04 -11.73
N ALA A 347 1.90 -18.88 -11.77
CA ALA A 347 1.39 -19.59 -10.58
C ALA A 347 2.49 -20.45 -9.92
N GLY A 348 3.30 -21.16 -10.71
CA GLY A 348 4.41 -21.94 -10.21
C GLY A 348 5.54 -21.10 -9.60
N SER A 349 5.82 -19.92 -10.16
CA SER A 349 6.81 -19.00 -9.59
C SER A 349 6.38 -18.46 -8.22
N LEU A 350 5.09 -18.17 -8.04
CA LEU A 350 4.53 -17.77 -6.74
C LEU A 350 4.62 -18.92 -5.71
N LEU A 351 4.29 -20.15 -6.14
CA LEU A 351 4.39 -21.32 -5.28
C LEU A 351 5.83 -21.62 -4.84
N LEU A 352 6.82 -21.38 -5.71
CA LEU A 352 8.23 -21.57 -5.38
C LEU A 352 8.71 -20.71 -4.19
N GLU A 353 8.11 -19.55 -3.96
CA GLU A 353 8.48 -18.69 -2.83
C GLU A 353 7.99 -19.23 -1.49
N VAL A 354 6.96 -20.09 -1.51
CA VAL A 354 6.27 -20.60 -0.32
C VAL A 354 6.59 -22.08 -0.04
N LEU A 355 7.12 -22.80 -1.03
CA LEU A 355 7.48 -24.22 -0.96
C LEU A 355 8.82 -24.48 -0.22
N PRO A 356 8.88 -25.45 0.70
CA PRO A 356 10.13 -25.86 1.34
C PRO A 356 10.93 -26.90 0.54
N GLY A 357 12.26 -26.77 0.54
CA GLY A 357 13.22 -27.86 0.31
C GLY A 357 13.10 -28.61 -1.03
N ALA A 358 12.78 -29.90 -0.96
CA ALA A 358 12.86 -30.84 -2.09
C ALA A 358 11.77 -30.61 -3.15
N ASP A 359 10.58 -30.17 -2.73
CA ASP A 359 9.46 -29.93 -3.64
C ASP A 359 9.62 -28.62 -4.40
N ALA A 360 10.25 -27.61 -3.79
CA ALA A 360 10.72 -26.41 -4.48
C ALA A 360 11.74 -26.75 -5.58
N ALA A 361 12.68 -27.67 -5.34
CA ALA A 361 13.65 -28.08 -6.35
C ALA A 361 13.01 -28.81 -7.54
N ARG A 362 12.01 -29.66 -7.28
CA ARG A 362 11.22 -30.35 -8.32
C ARG A 362 10.40 -29.38 -9.15
N LEU A 363 9.70 -28.45 -8.50
CA LEU A 363 8.92 -27.42 -9.17
C LEU A 363 9.82 -26.51 -10.02
N ARG A 364 10.98 -26.10 -9.50
CA ARG A 364 11.95 -25.27 -10.24
C ARG A 364 12.43 -25.95 -11.51
N THR A 365 12.84 -27.22 -11.40
CA THR A 365 13.29 -28.01 -12.55
C THR A 365 12.21 -28.09 -13.63
N ARG A 366 10.95 -28.21 -13.22
CA ARG A 366 9.80 -28.28 -14.13
C ARG A 366 9.49 -26.93 -14.78
N LEU A 367 9.54 -25.84 -14.01
CA LEU A 367 9.35 -24.49 -14.55
C LEU A 367 10.45 -24.12 -15.55
N ASP A 368 11.69 -24.56 -15.31
CA ASP A 368 12.79 -24.41 -16.27
C ASP A 368 12.51 -25.19 -17.57
N GLN A 369 11.96 -26.41 -17.49
CA GLN A 369 11.56 -27.20 -18.67
C GLN A 369 10.45 -26.52 -19.48
N ILE A 370 9.41 -26.01 -18.80
CA ILE A 370 8.31 -25.29 -19.45
C ILE A 370 8.82 -23.99 -20.09
N THR A 371 9.70 -23.26 -19.40
CA THR A 371 10.30 -22.01 -19.91
C THR A 371 11.10 -22.26 -21.18
N ASN A 372 11.97 -23.28 -21.18
CA ASN A 372 12.77 -23.63 -22.35
C ASN A 372 11.88 -23.98 -23.56
N ARG A 373 10.78 -24.71 -23.35
CA ARG A 373 9.83 -25.05 -24.43
C ARG A 373 9.02 -23.87 -24.95
N VAL A 374 8.65 -22.95 -24.05
CA VAL A 374 8.02 -21.69 -24.44
C VAL A 374 8.97 -20.88 -25.32
N ASP A 375 10.26 -20.85 -24.97
CA ASP A 375 11.30 -20.18 -25.75
C ASP A 375 11.52 -20.85 -27.12
N ASP A 376 11.52 -22.18 -27.18
CA ASP A 376 11.58 -22.94 -28.44
C ASP A 376 10.40 -22.60 -29.35
N ILE A 377 9.17 -22.57 -28.81
CA ILE A 377 7.98 -22.20 -29.57
C ILE A 377 8.08 -20.74 -30.04
N ASN A 378 8.49 -19.80 -29.19
CA ASN A 378 8.67 -18.40 -29.58
C ASN A 378 9.73 -18.24 -30.68
N HIS A 379 10.81 -19.03 -30.64
CA HIS A 379 11.84 -19.05 -31.67
C HIS A 379 11.30 -19.59 -33.00
N VAL A 380 10.49 -20.65 -32.99
CA VAL A 380 9.87 -21.20 -34.21
C VAL A 380 8.80 -20.26 -34.78
N VAL A 381 8.01 -19.61 -33.93
CA VAL A 381 7.03 -18.58 -34.33
C VAL A 381 7.74 -17.41 -35.00
N SER A 382 8.85 -16.92 -34.43
CA SER A 382 9.63 -15.82 -35.01
C SER A 382 10.40 -16.22 -36.29
N ALA A 383 10.74 -17.49 -36.45
CA ALA A 383 11.37 -18.03 -37.66
C ALA A 383 10.37 -18.33 -38.81
N GLY A 384 9.05 -18.25 -38.57
CA GLY A 384 8.01 -18.44 -39.59
C GLY A 384 7.84 -19.89 -40.07
N ALA A 385 8.33 -20.88 -39.34
CA ALA A 385 8.24 -22.30 -39.71
C ALA A 385 6.90 -22.91 -39.26
N GLN A 386 5.96 -23.07 -40.20
CA GLN A 386 4.60 -23.54 -39.92
C GLN A 386 4.46 -25.04 -39.58
N GLY A 387 5.44 -25.88 -39.92
CA GLY A 387 5.30 -27.34 -39.87
C GLY A 387 5.43 -27.98 -38.48
N ASP A 388 6.11 -27.32 -37.54
CA ASP A 388 6.53 -27.92 -36.25
C ASP A 388 5.76 -27.35 -35.04
N LEU A 389 5.06 -26.23 -35.23
CA LEU A 389 4.40 -25.48 -34.16
C LEU A 389 3.25 -26.23 -33.48
N THR A 390 2.44 -26.96 -34.26
CA THR A 390 1.32 -27.74 -33.72
C THR A 390 1.81 -28.93 -32.90
N GLY A 391 2.89 -29.59 -33.32
CA GLY A 391 3.53 -30.66 -32.55
C GLY A 391 4.03 -30.16 -31.20
N MET A 392 4.85 -29.10 -31.22
CA MET A 392 5.40 -28.48 -30.00
C MET A 392 4.30 -27.98 -29.05
N ALA A 393 3.24 -27.35 -29.57
CA ALA A 393 2.12 -26.88 -28.75
C ALA A 393 1.34 -28.03 -28.09
N THR A 394 1.13 -29.13 -28.81
CA THR A 394 0.43 -30.32 -28.27
C THR A 394 1.28 -31.00 -27.20
N GLU A 395 2.59 -31.04 -27.40
CA GLU A 395 3.54 -31.59 -26.43
C GLU A 395 3.66 -30.72 -25.17
N LEU A 396 3.64 -29.39 -25.32
CA LEU A 396 3.61 -28.45 -24.20
C LEU A 396 2.32 -28.60 -23.38
N LEU A 397 1.16 -28.68 -24.04
CA LEU A 397 -0.12 -28.94 -23.37
C LEU A 397 -0.13 -30.28 -22.63
N GLY A 398 0.50 -31.31 -23.20
CA GLY A 398 0.70 -32.60 -22.55
C GLY A 398 1.60 -32.55 -21.30
N GLU A 399 2.62 -31.69 -21.29
CA GLU A 399 3.46 -31.46 -20.11
C GLU A 399 2.77 -30.60 -19.05
N LEU A 400 1.94 -29.64 -19.45
CA LEU A 400 1.15 -28.82 -18.53
C LEU A 400 0.04 -29.63 -17.82
N THR A 401 -0.29 -30.83 -18.31
CA THR A 401 -1.42 -31.64 -17.79
C THR A 401 -0.99 -32.88 -16.99
N ARG A 402 0.29 -33.27 -16.99
CA ARG A 402 0.79 -34.47 -16.28
C ARG A 402 1.17 -34.15 -14.83
N ASP A 403 0.77 -34.99 -13.87
CA ASP A 403 1.17 -34.99 -12.43
C ASP A 403 2.04 -33.80 -11.98
N ASP A 404 1.40 -32.68 -11.63
CA ASP A 404 2.07 -31.44 -11.25
C ASP A 404 2.44 -31.42 -9.75
N PRO A 405 3.74 -31.30 -9.38
CA PRO A 405 4.12 -31.09 -7.99
C PRO A 405 3.45 -29.85 -7.37
N ALA A 406 3.18 -28.79 -8.16
CA ALA A 406 2.42 -27.63 -7.70
C ALA A 406 0.97 -28.01 -7.32
N ARG A 407 0.34 -28.87 -8.13
CA ARG A 407 -1.00 -29.39 -7.86
C ARG A 407 -1.01 -30.28 -6.62
N GLN A 408 0.01 -31.12 -6.40
CA GLN A 408 0.09 -31.95 -5.19
C GLN A 408 0.27 -31.09 -3.93
N GLU A 409 1.07 -30.03 -3.98
CA GLU A 409 1.20 -29.14 -2.83
C GLU A 409 -0.09 -28.35 -2.57
N LEU A 410 -0.71 -27.80 -3.61
CA LEU A 410 -2.02 -27.16 -3.49
C LEU A 410 -3.07 -28.13 -2.94
N LEU A 411 -3.06 -29.38 -3.39
CA LEU A 411 -3.92 -30.44 -2.85
C LEU A 411 -3.64 -30.67 -1.36
N ASN A 412 -2.38 -30.72 -0.93
CA ASN A 412 -2.04 -30.86 0.49
C ASN A 412 -2.52 -29.67 1.33
N MET A 413 -2.30 -28.44 0.85
CA MET A 413 -2.78 -27.22 1.50
C MET A 413 -4.32 -27.17 1.59
N VAL A 414 -5.01 -27.64 0.54
CA VAL A 414 -6.47 -27.76 0.53
C VAL A 414 -6.92 -28.84 1.50
N LEU A 415 -6.34 -30.04 1.45
CA LEU A 415 -6.75 -31.17 2.29
C LEU A 415 -6.57 -30.91 3.78
N SER A 416 -5.58 -30.10 4.19
CA SER A 416 -5.48 -29.68 5.60
C SER A 416 -6.67 -28.84 6.08
N LEU A 417 -7.40 -28.18 5.18
CA LEU A 417 -8.62 -27.42 5.52
C LEU A 417 -9.87 -28.31 5.67
N SER A 418 -9.73 -29.64 5.53
CA SER A 418 -10.87 -30.56 5.44
C SER A 418 -11.65 -30.72 6.73
N GLY A 419 -10.98 -30.71 7.89
CA GLY A 419 -11.63 -30.72 9.20
C GLY A 419 -12.55 -29.50 9.40
N PRO A 420 -12.00 -28.28 9.32
CA PRO A 420 -12.75 -27.03 9.44
C PRO A 420 -13.95 -26.93 8.49
N ALA A 421 -13.76 -27.23 7.20
CA ALA A 421 -14.83 -27.13 6.21
C ALA A 421 -16.01 -28.08 6.50
N ARG A 422 -15.71 -29.31 6.93
CA ARG A 422 -16.74 -30.30 7.29
C ARG A 422 -17.51 -29.90 8.54
N LEU A 423 -16.82 -29.35 9.54
CA LEU A 423 -17.45 -28.91 10.79
C LEU A 423 -18.31 -27.65 10.58
N ALA A 424 -17.91 -26.76 9.67
CA ALA A 424 -18.69 -25.59 9.28
C ALA A 424 -19.83 -25.89 8.29
N GLY A 425 -19.94 -27.13 7.79
CA GLY A 425 -21.01 -27.53 6.87
C GLY A 425 -20.93 -26.88 5.48
N LEU A 426 -19.75 -26.42 5.06
CA LEU A 426 -19.55 -25.76 3.77
C LEU A 426 -19.73 -26.77 2.62
N ALA A 427 -20.63 -26.46 1.69
CA ALA A 427 -20.87 -27.30 0.52
C ALA A 427 -19.66 -27.37 -0.42
N GLY A 428 -18.81 -26.34 -0.42
CA GLY A 428 -17.57 -26.29 -1.20
C GLY A 428 -16.41 -27.06 -0.57
N GLY A 429 -16.57 -27.57 0.65
CA GLY A 429 -15.54 -28.32 1.34
C GLY A 429 -14.22 -27.53 1.53
N PRO A 430 -13.10 -28.24 1.73
CA PRO A 430 -11.79 -27.60 1.91
C PRO A 430 -11.34 -26.77 0.70
N ALA A 431 -11.63 -27.23 -0.53
CA ALA A 431 -11.31 -26.50 -1.76
C ALA A 431 -12.07 -25.18 -1.83
N GLY A 432 -13.31 -25.14 -1.31
CA GLY A 432 -14.10 -23.92 -1.25
C GLY A 432 -13.49 -22.86 -0.33
N ILE A 433 -12.94 -23.24 0.82
CA ILE A 433 -12.24 -22.28 1.70
C ILE A 433 -11.03 -21.68 0.96
N ALA A 434 -10.22 -22.51 0.31
CA ALA A 434 -9.07 -22.03 -0.45
C ALA A 434 -9.47 -21.09 -1.60
N LEU A 435 -10.49 -21.47 -2.39
CA LEU A 435 -11.03 -20.62 -3.47
C LEU A 435 -11.54 -19.29 -2.94
N ALA A 436 -12.27 -19.30 -1.82
CA ALA A 436 -12.80 -18.10 -1.22
C ALA A 436 -11.71 -17.17 -0.67
N VAL A 437 -10.61 -17.70 -0.12
CA VAL A 437 -9.46 -16.90 0.30
C VAL A 437 -8.78 -16.24 -0.90
N ILE A 438 -8.55 -16.98 -1.99
CA ILE A 438 -7.97 -16.42 -3.23
C ILE A 438 -8.91 -15.40 -3.88
N SER A 439 -10.21 -15.68 -3.91
CA SER A 439 -11.21 -14.76 -4.44
C SER A 439 -11.37 -13.51 -3.58
N GLY A 440 -11.43 -13.65 -2.26
CA GLY A 440 -11.57 -12.54 -1.30
C GLY A 440 -10.35 -11.64 -1.23
N THR A 441 -9.14 -12.18 -1.41
CA THR A 441 -7.93 -11.35 -1.49
C THR A 441 -7.88 -10.54 -2.79
N TYR A 442 -8.39 -11.03 -3.92
CA TYR A 442 -8.33 -10.29 -5.18
C TYR A 442 -9.51 -9.34 -5.43
N THR A 443 -10.71 -9.72 -4.99
CA THR A 443 -11.95 -9.01 -5.39
C THR A 443 -12.31 -7.81 -4.52
N VAL A 444 -11.61 -7.59 -3.41
CA VAL A 444 -12.02 -6.59 -2.41
C VAL A 444 -11.04 -5.41 -2.40
N GLY A 445 -11.51 -4.20 -2.05
CA GLY A 445 -10.68 -2.98 -2.02
C GLY A 445 -9.53 -3.03 -1.00
N SER A 446 -8.57 -2.09 -1.08
CA SER A 446 -7.39 -2.07 -0.21
C SER A 446 -7.70 -2.08 1.29
N ALA A 447 -8.67 -1.27 1.73
CA ALA A 447 -9.08 -1.22 3.14
C ALA A 447 -9.69 -2.54 3.63
N ALA A 448 -10.41 -3.26 2.76
CA ALA A 448 -10.93 -4.56 3.10
C ALA A 448 -9.84 -5.63 3.09
N TYR A 449 -8.88 -5.53 2.18
CA TYR A 449 -7.71 -6.40 2.14
C TYR A 449 -6.89 -6.31 3.44
N ASP A 450 -6.68 -5.11 3.98
CA ASP A 450 -5.99 -4.94 5.27
C ASP A 450 -6.78 -5.59 6.44
N ARG A 451 -8.11 -5.53 6.40
CA ARG A 451 -8.98 -6.26 7.35
C ARG A 451 -8.88 -7.78 7.18
N TRP A 452 -8.88 -8.28 5.94
CA TRP A 452 -8.65 -9.69 5.62
C TRP A 452 -7.29 -10.18 6.12
N LYS A 453 -6.24 -9.39 5.91
CA LYS A 453 -4.88 -9.67 6.37
C LYS A 453 -4.81 -9.76 7.89
N THR A 454 -5.43 -8.81 8.59
CA THR A 454 -5.53 -8.80 10.05
C THR A 454 -6.27 -10.04 10.55
N ARG A 455 -7.37 -10.42 9.91
CA ARG A 455 -8.20 -11.54 10.34
C ARG A 455 -7.60 -12.91 10.04
N ILE A 456 -6.86 -13.08 8.94
CA ILE A 456 -6.30 -14.38 8.55
C ILE A 456 -4.88 -14.58 9.11
N LEU A 457 -4.01 -13.57 9.04
CA LEU A 457 -2.60 -13.68 9.44
C LEU A 457 -2.35 -13.24 10.90
N ASP A 458 -3.40 -12.99 11.68
CA ASP A 458 -3.30 -12.40 13.02
C ASP A 458 -2.45 -11.11 13.07
N ALA A 459 -2.49 -10.32 11.99
CA ALA A 459 -1.65 -9.14 11.90
C ALA A 459 -2.06 -8.11 12.98
N PRO A 460 -1.14 -7.22 13.42
CA PRO A 460 -1.45 -6.23 14.43
C PRO A 460 -2.66 -5.37 14.03
N TYR A 461 -3.66 -5.31 14.90
CA TYR A 461 -4.83 -4.47 14.71
C TYR A 461 -4.42 -2.99 14.65
N ALA A 462 -5.07 -2.22 13.78
CA ALA A 462 -4.96 -0.77 13.72
C ALA A 462 -6.37 -0.13 13.70
N PRO A 463 -6.61 1.01 14.38
CA PRO A 463 -7.96 1.59 14.52
C PRO A 463 -8.60 2.01 13.18
N ASP A 464 -7.79 2.35 12.18
CA ASP A 464 -8.20 2.73 10.83
C ASP A 464 -8.77 1.56 10.02
N LEU A 465 -8.61 0.32 10.49
CA LEU A 465 -9.22 -0.86 9.91
C LEU A 465 -10.74 -0.89 10.04
N LEU A 466 -11.35 -0.11 10.95
CA LEU A 466 -12.80 -0.08 11.10
C LEU A 466 -13.43 1.11 10.34
N PRO A 467 -14.61 0.93 9.72
CA PRO A 467 -15.31 2.04 9.07
C PRO A 467 -15.61 3.18 10.04
N PRO A 468 -15.62 4.44 9.59
CA PRO A 468 -16.00 5.56 10.45
C PRO A 468 -17.45 5.42 10.93
N GLY A 469 -17.67 5.53 12.24
CA GLY A 469 -18.98 5.31 12.87
C GLY A 469 -19.29 3.85 13.24
N PHE A 470 -18.33 2.95 13.00
CA PHE A 470 -18.35 1.57 13.48
C PHE A 470 -17.36 1.43 14.66
N PRO A 471 -17.64 0.59 15.67
CA PRO A 471 -18.83 -0.23 15.84
C PRO A 471 -20.07 0.57 16.28
N ASP A 472 -21.24 0.18 15.76
CA ASP A 472 -22.54 0.63 16.24
C ASP A 472 -23.08 -0.32 17.33
N ASP A 473 -24.20 0.03 17.97
CA ASP A 473 -24.81 -0.76 19.05
C ASP A 473 -25.09 -2.22 18.62
N ALA A 474 -25.47 -2.42 17.36
CA ALA A 474 -25.81 -3.74 16.82
C ALA A 474 -24.55 -4.59 16.61
N ALA A 475 -23.48 -4.00 16.05
CA ALA A 475 -22.19 -4.66 15.86
C ALA A 475 -21.52 -4.97 17.21
N ALA A 476 -21.57 -4.04 18.16
CA ALA A 476 -21.05 -4.26 19.50
C ALA A 476 -21.73 -5.45 20.19
N LYS A 477 -23.06 -5.51 20.11
CA LYS A 477 -23.83 -6.63 20.64
C LYS A 477 -23.49 -7.95 19.93
N HIS A 478 -23.50 -7.96 18.61
CA HIS A 478 -23.19 -9.16 17.83
C HIS A 478 -21.79 -9.70 18.15
N ALA A 479 -20.79 -8.82 18.25
CA ALA A 479 -19.43 -9.21 18.57
C ALA A 479 -19.29 -9.81 19.98
N LEU A 480 -20.02 -9.28 20.97
CA LEU A 480 -20.03 -9.82 22.33
C LEU A 480 -20.83 -11.12 22.45
N ASP A 481 -21.96 -11.23 21.73
CA ASP A 481 -22.75 -12.47 21.65
C ASP A 481 -21.93 -13.63 21.04
N ALA A 482 -21.00 -13.32 20.13
CA ALA A 482 -20.06 -14.29 19.55
C ALA A 482 -18.93 -14.72 20.51
N LEU A 483 -18.77 -14.03 21.65
CA LEU A 483 -17.69 -14.24 22.62
C LEU A 483 -18.27 -14.49 24.03
N PRO A 484 -18.88 -15.67 24.26
CA PRO A 484 -19.69 -15.94 25.46
C PRO A 484 -18.88 -15.90 26.76
N ASP A 485 -17.59 -16.23 26.71
CA ASP A 485 -16.68 -16.17 27.85
C ASP A 485 -16.37 -14.72 28.27
N ILE A 486 -16.26 -13.81 27.31
CA ILE A 486 -16.08 -12.38 27.54
C ILE A 486 -17.38 -11.76 28.02
N ALA A 487 -18.51 -12.12 27.41
CA ALA A 487 -19.83 -11.69 27.83
C ALA A 487 -20.14 -12.09 29.29
N GLU A 488 -19.81 -13.33 29.67
CA GLU A 488 -19.97 -13.82 31.04
C GLU A 488 -19.08 -13.04 32.03
N ALA A 489 -17.83 -12.76 31.66
CA ALA A 489 -16.91 -11.98 32.51
C ALA A 489 -17.41 -10.54 32.71
N LEU A 490 -17.94 -9.90 31.66
CA LEU A 490 -18.46 -8.53 31.73
C LEU A 490 -19.71 -8.43 32.61
N GLY A 491 -20.56 -9.46 32.61
CA GLY A 491 -21.75 -9.54 33.45
C GLY A 491 -23.00 -8.87 32.84
N PRO A 492 -24.19 -9.16 33.39
CA PRO A 492 -25.48 -8.76 32.81
C PRO A 492 -25.69 -7.24 32.82
N ASP A 493 -25.07 -6.51 33.75
CA ASP A 493 -25.18 -5.06 33.83
C ASP A 493 -24.57 -4.33 32.62
N VAL A 494 -23.54 -4.92 32.01
CA VAL A 494 -22.95 -4.42 30.76
C VAL A 494 -23.70 -4.99 29.55
N MET A 495 -24.14 -6.25 29.64
CA MET A 495 -24.74 -6.96 28.51
C MET A 495 -26.21 -6.60 28.24
N ASP A 496 -26.91 -6.09 29.25
CA ASP A 496 -28.28 -5.60 29.12
C ASP A 496 -28.36 -4.10 28.71
N ASP A 497 -27.24 -3.38 28.70
CA ASP A 497 -27.16 -1.94 28.34
C ASP A 497 -26.49 -1.74 26.96
N PRO A 498 -27.26 -1.42 25.90
CA PRO A 498 -26.72 -1.16 24.57
C PRO A 498 -25.66 -0.06 24.51
N ALA A 499 -25.81 0.98 25.33
CA ALA A 499 -24.85 2.08 25.35
C ALA A 499 -23.51 1.64 25.97
N ALA A 500 -23.56 0.80 27.01
CA ALA A 500 -22.36 0.24 27.62
C ALA A 500 -21.61 -0.70 26.67
N MET A 501 -22.33 -1.53 25.91
CA MET A 501 -21.73 -2.38 24.87
C MET A 501 -21.06 -1.56 23.78
N ALA A 502 -21.75 -0.53 23.27
CA ALA A 502 -21.23 0.33 22.22
C ALA A 502 -19.98 1.11 22.68
N ASP A 503 -20.00 1.66 23.91
CA ASP A 503 -18.85 2.38 24.48
C ASP A 503 -17.65 1.45 24.66
N LEU A 504 -17.86 0.24 25.18
CA LEU A 504 -16.81 -0.78 25.31
C LEU A 504 -16.21 -1.14 23.94
N ALA A 505 -17.04 -1.43 22.95
CA ALA A 505 -16.59 -1.77 21.60
C ALA A 505 -15.85 -0.60 20.92
N MET A 506 -16.31 0.63 21.15
CA MET A 506 -15.66 1.85 20.65
C MET A 506 -14.29 2.08 21.29
N LEU A 507 -14.18 1.94 22.61
CA LEU A 507 -12.90 2.05 23.31
C LEU A 507 -11.92 0.94 22.87
N ALA A 508 -12.43 -0.28 22.63
CA ALA A 508 -11.64 -1.39 22.13
C ALA A 508 -11.13 -1.10 20.70
N ALA A 509 -11.99 -0.57 19.84
CA ALA A 509 -11.63 -0.13 18.49
C ALA A 509 -10.56 0.98 18.48
N GLN A 510 -10.60 1.90 19.43
CA GLN A 510 -9.67 3.04 19.50
C GLN A 510 -8.32 2.73 20.17
N GLN A 511 -8.05 1.47 20.52
CA GLN A 511 -6.84 1.07 21.27
C GLN A 511 -6.67 1.78 22.62
N ARG A 512 -7.79 2.12 23.29
CA ARG A 512 -7.76 2.74 24.63
C ARG A 512 -7.71 1.70 25.74
N ASP A 513 -6.72 0.82 25.67
CA ASP A 513 -6.61 -0.39 26.53
C ASP A 513 -6.45 -0.06 28.01
N ASP A 514 -5.76 1.03 28.34
CA ASP A 514 -5.59 1.44 29.74
C ASP A 514 -6.89 1.97 30.35
N ASP A 515 -7.69 2.70 29.57
CA ASP A 515 -8.99 3.20 30.02
C ASP A 515 -9.98 2.05 30.19
N LEU A 516 -9.97 1.11 29.24
CA LEU A 516 -10.74 -0.12 29.29
C LEU A 516 -10.37 -1.00 30.49
N PHE A 517 -9.07 -1.16 30.76
CA PHE A 517 -8.61 -1.93 31.91
C PHE A 517 -8.96 -1.24 33.23
N ALA A 518 -8.90 0.09 33.30
CA ALA A 518 -9.32 0.83 34.48
C ALA A 518 -10.82 0.64 34.79
N GLN A 519 -11.66 0.53 33.76
CA GLN A 519 -13.10 0.38 33.89
C GLN A 519 -13.54 -1.07 34.14
N TYR A 520 -12.98 -2.02 33.38
CA TYR A 520 -13.44 -3.40 33.34
C TYR A 520 -12.42 -4.41 33.88
N GLY A 521 -11.17 -4.02 34.18
CA GLY A 521 -10.11 -4.95 34.63
C GLY A 521 -10.48 -5.74 35.89
N SER A 522 -11.28 -5.16 36.79
CA SER A 522 -11.79 -5.86 37.99
C SER A 522 -12.65 -7.09 37.66
N ARG A 523 -13.31 -7.10 36.49
CA ARG A 523 -14.12 -8.22 35.99
C ARG A 523 -13.26 -9.38 35.48
N PHE A 524 -12.00 -9.11 35.16
CA PHE A 524 -11.01 -10.09 34.70
C PHE A 524 -9.95 -10.38 35.79
N ALA A 525 -10.38 -10.39 37.06
CA ALA A 525 -9.51 -10.61 38.22
C ALA A 525 -8.32 -9.63 38.35
N ASN A 526 -8.37 -8.48 37.68
CA ASN A 526 -7.25 -7.54 37.50
C ASN A 526 -6.00 -8.16 36.86
N ASP A 527 -6.16 -9.24 36.08
CA ASP A 527 -5.08 -9.81 35.28
C ASP A 527 -5.02 -9.12 33.92
N ARG A 528 -3.93 -8.40 33.66
CA ARG A 528 -3.75 -7.64 32.42
C ARG A 528 -3.60 -8.55 31.20
N ALA A 529 -2.96 -9.71 31.33
CA ALA A 529 -2.75 -10.60 30.19
C ALA A 529 -4.07 -11.24 29.72
N ILE A 530 -4.91 -11.65 30.67
CA ILE A 530 -6.25 -12.20 30.36
C ILE A 530 -7.14 -11.12 29.73
N PHE A 531 -7.07 -9.90 30.25
CA PHE A 531 -7.82 -8.76 29.71
C PHE A 531 -7.41 -8.41 28.27
N ASP A 532 -6.11 -8.24 28.03
CA ASP A 532 -5.60 -7.85 26.71
C ASP A 532 -5.92 -8.94 25.66
N ALA A 533 -5.85 -10.22 26.03
CA ALA A 533 -6.26 -11.33 25.17
C ALA A 533 -7.77 -11.31 24.85
N ALA A 534 -8.62 -10.95 25.82
CA ALA A 534 -10.05 -10.77 25.60
C ALA A 534 -10.35 -9.61 24.65
N VAL A 535 -9.71 -8.45 24.87
CA VAL A 535 -9.86 -7.28 23.99
C VAL A 535 -9.34 -7.55 22.58
N GLY A 536 -8.24 -8.31 22.44
CA GLY A 536 -7.74 -8.76 21.15
C GLY A 536 -8.77 -9.58 20.36
N ARG A 537 -9.42 -10.54 21.01
CA ARG A 537 -10.49 -11.34 20.39
C ARG A 537 -11.72 -10.49 20.02
N LEU A 538 -12.09 -9.54 20.88
CA LEU A 538 -13.16 -8.59 20.56
C LEU A 538 -12.84 -7.76 19.32
N ARG A 539 -11.61 -7.23 19.19
CA ARG A 539 -11.17 -6.50 18.00
C ARG A 539 -11.23 -7.34 16.74
N LEU A 540 -10.74 -8.58 16.80
CA LEU A 540 -10.80 -9.50 15.67
C LEU A 540 -12.24 -9.77 15.24
N GLN A 541 -13.16 -9.89 16.20
CA GLN A 541 -14.58 -10.05 15.92
C GLN A 541 -15.19 -8.81 15.26
N LEU A 542 -14.90 -7.62 15.77
CA LEU A 542 -15.33 -6.35 15.17
C LEU A 542 -14.80 -6.17 13.74
N VAL A 543 -13.54 -6.56 13.48
CA VAL A 543 -12.97 -6.57 12.13
C VAL A 543 -13.73 -7.53 11.21
N GLY A 544 -14.09 -8.71 11.71
CA GLY A 544 -14.90 -9.69 10.97
C GLY A 544 -16.29 -9.16 10.62
N ASP A 545 -16.96 -8.54 11.57
CA ASP A 545 -18.29 -7.96 11.37
C ASP A 545 -18.24 -6.81 10.35
N ALA A 546 -17.20 -5.97 10.40
CA ALA A 546 -16.95 -4.95 9.37
C ALA A 546 -16.68 -5.60 8.00
N LEU A 547 -15.94 -6.70 7.96
CA LEU A 547 -15.63 -7.45 6.73
C LEU A 547 -16.88 -8.10 6.13
N ALA A 548 -17.80 -8.59 6.96
CA ALA A 548 -18.96 -9.36 6.52
C ALA A 548 -19.86 -8.59 5.56
N SER A 549 -19.94 -7.26 5.73
CA SER A 549 -20.66 -6.37 4.82
C SER A 549 -19.98 -6.16 3.45
N GLN A 550 -18.70 -6.54 3.33
CA GLN A 550 -17.84 -6.29 2.17
C GLN A 550 -17.45 -7.57 1.41
N VAL A 551 -17.87 -8.75 1.88
CA VAL A 551 -17.61 -10.02 1.20
C VAL A 551 -18.53 -10.13 -0.03
N PRO A 552 -17.99 -10.21 -1.27
CA PRO A 552 -18.81 -10.39 -2.45
C PRO A 552 -19.52 -11.75 -2.46
N PRO A 553 -20.74 -11.86 -3.04
CA PRO A 553 -21.45 -13.14 -3.14
C PRO A 553 -20.66 -14.23 -3.87
N SER A 554 -19.77 -13.87 -4.80
CA SER A 554 -18.90 -14.82 -5.48
C SER A 554 -17.96 -15.54 -4.52
N VAL A 555 -17.46 -14.86 -3.48
CA VAL A 555 -16.58 -15.46 -2.46
C VAL A 555 -17.34 -16.50 -1.64
N LEU A 556 -18.60 -16.20 -1.30
CA LEU A 556 -19.46 -17.15 -0.56
C LEU A 556 -19.83 -18.36 -1.42
N ASN A 557 -20.12 -18.14 -2.71
CA ASN A 557 -20.38 -19.21 -3.66
C ASN A 557 -19.16 -20.11 -3.85
N ASP A 558 -17.97 -19.53 -3.97
CA ASP A 558 -16.70 -20.25 -4.06
C ASP A 558 -16.47 -21.11 -2.79
N ALA A 559 -16.81 -20.58 -1.61
CA ALA A 559 -16.78 -21.34 -0.36
C ALA A 559 -17.86 -22.43 -0.25
N GLY A 560 -18.90 -22.37 -1.08
CA GLY A 560 -20.15 -23.10 -0.87
C GLY A 560 -20.78 -22.79 0.50
N ALA A 561 -20.63 -21.54 0.96
CA ALA A 561 -21.20 -21.05 2.21
C ALA A 561 -22.62 -20.51 1.96
N THR A 562 -23.56 -20.84 2.83
CA THR A 562 -24.94 -20.34 2.76
C THR A 562 -25.06 -18.88 3.20
N ASP A 563 -24.19 -18.45 4.10
CA ASP A 563 -24.10 -17.10 4.61
C ASP A 563 -22.66 -16.75 5.01
N THR A 564 -22.43 -15.46 5.28
CA THR A 564 -21.12 -14.92 5.66
C THR A 564 -20.67 -15.42 7.04
N ALA A 565 -21.60 -15.77 7.92
CA ALA A 565 -21.28 -16.27 9.26
C ALA A 565 -20.68 -17.68 9.20
N ALA A 566 -21.27 -18.59 8.43
CA ALA A 566 -20.75 -19.93 8.18
C ALA A 566 -19.37 -19.87 7.53
N PHE A 567 -19.15 -18.92 6.62
CA PHE A 567 -17.85 -18.70 6.00
C PHE A 567 -16.77 -18.29 7.00
N PHE A 568 -17.01 -17.26 7.83
CA PHE A 568 -16.02 -16.83 8.82
C PHE A 568 -15.81 -17.85 9.93
N ASN A 569 -16.85 -18.58 10.33
CA ASN A 569 -16.70 -19.69 11.26
C ASN A 569 -15.74 -20.75 10.69
N ALA A 570 -15.85 -21.10 9.40
CA ALA A 570 -14.91 -22.03 8.78
C ALA A 570 -13.45 -21.52 8.79
N ILE A 571 -13.24 -20.22 8.59
CA ILE A 571 -11.91 -19.59 8.72
C ILE A 571 -11.41 -19.68 10.17
N ASP A 572 -12.24 -19.33 11.15
CA ASP A 572 -11.86 -19.34 12.56
C ASP A 572 -11.56 -20.77 13.04
N MET A 573 -12.29 -21.76 12.55
CA MET A 573 -12.01 -23.18 12.77
C MET A 573 -10.70 -23.61 12.12
N ALA A 574 -10.38 -23.12 10.92
CA ALA A 574 -9.11 -23.42 10.26
C ALA A 574 -7.91 -22.74 10.94
N ARG A 575 -8.10 -21.55 11.51
CA ARG A 575 -7.06 -20.87 12.32
C ARG A 575 -6.81 -21.56 13.65
N SER A 576 -7.83 -22.14 14.27
CA SER A 576 -7.68 -22.84 15.55
C SER A 576 -7.17 -24.28 15.40
N ASP A 577 -7.06 -24.79 14.17
CA ASP A 577 -6.51 -26.11 13.87
C ASP A 577 -5.00 -26.02 13.54
N PRO A 578 -4.11 -26.62 14.35
CA PRO A 578 -2.65 -26.57 14.14
C PRO A 578 -2.17 -27.12 12.80
N GLU A 579 -2.94 -28.01 12.15
CA GLU A 579 -2.58 -28.55 10.84
C GLU A 579 -3.04 -27.65 9.68
N ALA A 580 -4.12 -26.89 9.88
CA ALA A 580 -4.76 -26.09 8.86
C ALA A 580 -4.25 -24.64 8.83
N GLU A 581 -3.95 -24.07 9.99
CA GLU A 581 -3.47 -22.69 10.17
C GLU A 581 -2.29 -22.32 9.25
N PRO A 582 -1.15 -23.04 9.26
CA PRO A 582 0.00 -22.66 8.43
C PRO A 582 -0.29 -22.72 6.93
N ASN A 583 -1.21 -23.61 6.50
CA ASN A 583 -1.56 -23.74 5.09
C ASN A 583 -2.61 -22.69 4.67
N LEU A 584 -3.49 -22.29 5.58
CA LEU A 584 -4.39 -21.15 5.37
C LEU A 584 -3.59 -19.85 5.19
N GLU A 585 -2.58 -19.61 6.04
CA GLU A 585 -1.69 -18.46 5.92
C GLU A 585 -0.92 -18.47 4.60
N LYS A 586 -0.35 -19.61 4.20
CA LYS A 586 0.34 -19.77 2.92
C LYS A 586 -0.57 -19.45 1.74
N LEU A 587 -1.80 -19.97 1.72
CA LEU A 587 -2.79 -19.68 0.68
C LEU A 587 -3.11 -18.18 0.62
N PHE A 588 -3.25 -17.54 1.78
CA PHE A 588 -3.46 -16.10 1.84
C PHE A 588 -2.27 -15.31 1.30
N LEU A 589 -1.04 -15.66 1.69
CA LEU A 589 0.19 -15.01 1.24
C LEU A 589 0.41 -15.17 -0.28
N LEU A 590 0.12 -16.35 -0.82
CA LEU A 590 0.16 -16.60 -2.27
C LEU A 590 -0.79 -15.66 -3.02
N ALA A 591 -2.02 -15.53 -2.53
CA ALA A 591 -3.03 -14.70 -3.18
C ALA A 591 -2.75 -13.19 -3.01
N ALA A 592 -2.26 -12.79 -1.83
CA ALA A 592 -1.76 -11.46 -1.54
C ALA A 592 -0.62 -11.06 -2.49
N ARG A 593 0.35 -11.95 -2.72
CA ARG A 593 1.47 -11.70 -3.62
C ARG A 593 0.99 -11.51 -5.06
N ALA A 594 0.12 -12.39 -5.54
CA ALA A 594 -0.45 -12.30 -6.87
C ALA A 594 -1.22 -10.98 -7.08
N ARG A 595 -1.94 -10.51 -6.05
CA ARG A 595 -2.62 -9.21 -6.04
C ARG A 595 -1.61 -8.05 -6.13
N ASP A 596 -0.57 -8.07 -5.29
CA ASP A 596 0.43 -6.99 -5.24
C ASP A 596 1.25 -6.87 -6.54
N GLU A 597 1.47 -7.99 -7.24
CA GLU A 597 2.12 -8.03 -8.56
C GLU A 597 1.17 -7.70 -9.72
N GLY A 598 -0.15 -7.71 -9.49
CA GLY A 598 -1.16 -7.55 -10.53
C GLY A 598 -1.22 -8.73 -11.52
N ASP A 599 -0.82 -9.93 -11.10
CA ASP A 599 -0.76 -11.11 -11.99
C ASP A 599 -2.11 -11.83 -12.06
N GLU A 600 -3.01 -11.30 -12.89
CA GLU A 600 -4.32 -11.91 -13.17
C GLU A 600 -4.23 -13.32 -13.75
N MET A 601 -3.16 -13.63 -14.50
CA MET A 601 -2.99 -14.95 -15.11
C MET A 601 -2.70 -16.00 -14.04
N ALA A 602 -1.83 -15.67 -13.06
CA ALA A 602 -1.54 -16.54 -11.94
C ALA A 602 -2.80 -16.84 -11.12
N ILE A 603 -3.62 -15.82 -10.83
CA ILE A 603 -4.85 -16.00 -10.05
C ILE A 603 -5.87 -16.86 -10.79
N ARG A 604 -6.01 -16.69 -12.11
CA ARG A 604 -6.91 -17.53 -12.91
C ARG A 604 -6.50 -18.99 -12.87
N GLU A 605 -5.22 -19.29 -13.06
CA GLU A 605 -4.72 -20.67 -13.01
C GLU A 605 -4.83 -21.26 -11.60
N LEU A 606 -4.51 -20.51 -10.55
CA LEU A 606 -4.70 -20.97 -9.17
C LEU A 606 -6.16 -21.31 -8.86
N LYS A 607 -7.11 -20.46 -9.29
CA LYS A 607 -8.54 -20.74 -9.14
C LYS A 607 -8.97 -21.97 -9.93
N GLN A 608 -8.48 -22.12 -11.16
CA GLN A 608 -8.79 -23.28 -11.98
C GLN A 608 -8.29 -24.58 -11.31
N LEU A 609 -7.04 -24.60 -10.85
CA LEU A 609 -6.46 -25.76 -10.18
C LEU A 609 -7.21 -26.12 -8.89
N LEU A 610 -7.62 -25.12 -8.09
CA LEU A 610 -8.40 -25.36 -6.88
C LEU A 610 -9.82 -25.86 -7.18
N ALA A 611 -10.46 -25.36 -8.24
CA ALA A 611 -11.76 -25.84 -8.69
C ALA A 611 -11.68 -27.31 -9.16
N GLU A 612 -10.66 -27.65 -9.96
CA GLU A 612 -10.39 -29.03 -10.38
C GLU A 612 -10.15 -29.97 -9.18
N ILE A 613 -9.41 -29.50 -8.16
CA ILE A 613 -9.23 -30.23 -6.89
C ILE A 613 -10.58 -30.41 -6.16
N GLY A 614 -11.45 -29.41 -6.16
CA GLY A 614 -12.77 -29.47 -5.55
C GLY A 614 -13.70 -30.51 -6.20
N GLU A 615 -13.72 -30.56 -7.53
CA GLU A 615 -14.52 -31.54 -8.31
C GLU A 615 -14.08 -32.99 -8.03
N GLU A 616 -12.79 -33.24 -7.84
CA GLU A 616 -12.26 -34.58 -7.49
C GLU A 616 -12.56 -35.01 -6.05
N GLN A 617 -12.88 -34.06 -5.18
CA GLN A 617 -13.21 -34.32 -3.76
C GLN A 617 -14.71 -34.52 -3.52
N THR A 618 -15.57 -34.18 -4.48
CA THR A 618 -17.01 -34.50 -4.44
C THR A 618 -17.25 -35.93 -4.93
N PRO A 619 -17.88 -36.81 -4.11
CA PRO A 619 -18.10 -38.21 -4.45
C PRO A 619 -19.11 -38.47 -5.58
#